data_AF-F4W4H9-F1
#
_entry.id   AF-F4W4H9-F1
#
_cell.length_a   1.000
_cell.length_b   1.000
_cell.length_c   1.000
_cell.angle_alpha   90.00
_cell.angle_beta   90.00
_cell.angle_gamma   90.00
#
_symmetry.space_group_name_H-M   'P 1'
#
loop_
_entity.id
_entity.type
_entity.pdbx_description
1 polymer ?
#
loop_
_entity_poly.entity_id
_entity_poly.type
_entity_poly.pdbx_seq_one_letter_code
_entity_poly.pdbx_strand_id
1 'polypeptide(L)'
;MEQRSTIKFCVRNGISAAETLRMCQKAYGDGALSQARVFAWHRMFKEGRESVQDEPRAGRPSTSTDVIHVQKIRDLVLENRRLTVRDLTDLVGISE
;
A
#
# COMPACT_ATOMS: atom_id res chain seq x y z
N MET A 1 11.10 -6.12 6.92
CA MET A 1 11.66 -5.04 7.74
C MET A 1 13.17 -5.19 7.84
N GLU A 2 13.66 -6.21 8.53
CA GLU A 2 15.11 -6.44 8.74
C GLU A 2 15.93 -6.45 7.46
N GLN A 3 15.57 -7.27 6.46
CA GLN A 3 16.30 -7.32 5.19
C GLN A 3 16.30 -5.98 4.43
N ARG A 4 15.23 -5.18 4.56
CA ARG A 4 15.16 -3.84 3.95
C ARG A 4 16.10 -2.86 4.64
N SER A 5 16.25 -2.97 5.97
CA SER A 5 17.25 -2.23 6.72
C SER A 5 18.67 -2.60 6.28
N THR A 6 18.93 -3.89 6.04
CA THR A 6 20.22 -4.36 5.50
C THR A 6 20.49 -3.76 4.12
N ILE A 7 19.50 -3.76 3.22
CA ILE A 7 19.63 -3.10 1.89
C ILE A 7 19.92 -1.60 2.05
N LYS A 8 19.20 -0.90 2.95
CA LYS A 8 19.43 0.53 3.23
C LYS A 8 20.85 0.77 3.75
N PHE A 9 21.34 -0.08 4.64
CA PHE A 9 22.71 -0.04 5.14
C PHE A 9 23.71 -0.21 4.00
N CYS A 10 23.52 -1.19 3.13
CA CYS A 10 24.39 -1.41 1.97
C CYS A 10 24.45 -0.18 1.05
N VAL A 11 23.30 0.44 0.75
CA VAL A 11 23.25 1.67 -0.06
C VAL A 11 24.03 2.82 0.59
N ARG A 12 23.87 3.04 1.91
CA ARG A 12 24.62 4.08 2.65
C ARG A 12 26.13 3.85 2.65
N ASN A 13 26.57 2.60 2.52
CA ASN A 13 27.99 2.24 2.42
C ASN A 13 28.50 2.19 0.96
N GLY A 14 27.71 2.62 -0.02
CA GLY A 14 28.12 2.61 -1.43
C GLY A 14 28.20 1.20 -2.05
N ILE A 15 27.62 0.19 -1.41
CA ILE A 15 27.63 -1.19 -1.89
C ILE A 15 26.67 -1.31 -3.08
N SER A 16 27.13 -1.99 -4.14
CA SER A 16 26.34 -2.20 -5.35
C SER A 16 25.10 -3.08 -5.09
N ALA A 17 24.09 -2.97 -5.96
CA ALA A 17 22.88 -3.79 -5.84
C ALA A 17 23.18 -5.30 -5.97
N ALA A 18 24.12 -5.68 -6.84
CA ALA A 18 24.53 -7.07 -7.03
C ALA A 18 25.21 -7.62 -5.76
N GLU A 19 26.07 -6.84 -5.12
CA GLU A 19 26.73 -7.27 -3.88
C GLU A 19 25.75 -7.29 -2.71
N THR A 20 24.83 -6.33 -2.65
CA THR A 20 23.74 -6.32 -1.67
C THR A 20 22.89 -7.60 -1.77
N LEU A 21 22.59 -8.06 -2.99
CA LEU A 21 21.88 -9.33 -3.20
C LEU A 21 22.66 -10.52 -2.63
N ARG A 22 23.97 -10.61 -2.89
CA ARG A 22 24.82 -11.69 -2.35
C ARG A 22 24.86 -11.67 -0.82
N MET A 23 24.97 -10.48 -0.23
CA MET A 23 24.92 -10.31 1.22
C MET A 23 23.57 -10.76 1.79
N CYS A 24 22.45 -10.38 1.15
CA CYS A 24 21.13 -10.83 1.57
C CYS A 24 20.97 -12.36 1.45
N GLN A 25 21.41 -12.96 0.36
CA GLN A 25 21.36 -14.41 0.17
C GLN A 25 22.21 -15.15 1.21
N LYS A 26 23.41 -14.63 1.51
CA LYS A 26 24.30 -15.20 2.52
C LYS A 26 23.73 -15.09 3.94
N ALA A 27 23.12 -13.96 4.28
CA ALA A 27 22.60 -13.71 5.62
C ALA A 27 21.26 -14.40 5.89
N TYR A 28 20.37 -14.48 4.89
CA TYR A 28 18.99 -14.93 5.07
C TYR A 28 18.66 -16.26 4.37
N GLY A 29 19.58 -16.82 3.56
CA GLY A 29 19.38 -18.10 2.87
C GLY A 29 18.10 -18.14 2.05
N ASP A 30 17.31 -19.20 2.23
CA ASP A 30 16.01 -19.39 1.56
C ASP A 30 14.96 -18.34 1.94
N GLY A 31 15.14 -17.65 3.08
CA GLY A 31 14.30 -16.55 3.50
C GLY A 31 14.63 -15.22 2.83
N ALA A 32 15.68 -15.16 2.00
CA ALA A 32 16.11 -13.91 1.37
C ALA A 32 15.04 -13.34 0.40
N LEU A 33 14.93 -12.02 0.37
CA LEU A 33 14.13 -11.32 -0.63
C LEU A 33 14.60 -11.72 -2.04
N SER A 34 13.63 -11.86 -2.95
CA SER A 34 13.94 -12.11 -4.36
C SER A 34 14.79 -10.98 -4.94
N GLN A 35 15.59 -11.31 -5.96
CA GLN A 35 16.43 -10.35 -6.67
C GLN A 35 15.66 -9.09 -7.08
N ALA A 36 14.46 -9.24 -7.64
CA ALA A 36 13.62 -8.12 -8.04
C ALA A 36 13.29 -7.18 -6.87
N ARG A 37 12.97 -7.74 -5.69
CA ARG A 37 12.67 -6.94 -4.49
C ARG A 37 13.91 -6.26 -3.94
N VAL A 38 15.06 -6.95 -3.90
CA VAL A 38 16.32 -6.35 -3.46
C VAL A 38 16.68 -5.15 -4.34
N PHE A 39 16.58 -5.29 -5.66
CA PHE A 39 16.92 -4.24 -6.61
C PHE A 39 15.93 -3.07 -6.54
N ALA A 40 14.62 -3.34 -6.39
CA ALA A 40 13.62 -2.30 -6.21
C ALA A 40 13.90 -1.47 -4.94
N TRP A 41 14.16 -2.12 -3.80
CA TRP A 41 14.50 -1.43 -2.56
C TRP A 41 15.83 -0.68 -2.65
N HIS A 42 16.86 -1.27 -3.26
CA HIS A 42 18.16 -0.62 -3.47
C HIS A 42 18.00 0.66 -4.28
N ARG A 43 17.22 0.62 -5.38
CA ARG A 43 16.91 1.80 -6.20
C ARG A 43 16.18 2.87 -5.39
N MET A 44 15.11 2.52 -4.67
CA MET A 44 14.35 3.47 -3.87
C MET A 44 15.22 4.16 -2.80
N PHE A 45 16.10 3.42 -2.12
CA PHE A 45 17.01 4.00 -1.14
C PHE A 45 18.07 4.89 -1.79
N LYS A 46 18.55 4.53 -2.99
CA LYS A 46 19.47 5.36 -3.77
C LYS A 46 18.82 6.66 -4.25
N GLU A 47 17.52 6.62 -4.53
CA GLU A 47 16.67 7.77 -4.88
C GLU A 47 16.27 8.64 -3.67
N GLY A 48 16.73 8.28 -2.45
CA GLY A 48 16.53 9.11 -1.26
C GLY A 48 15.37 8.69 -0.35
N ARG A 49 14.69 7.57 -0.61
CA ARG A 49 13.71 7.02 0.33
C ARG A 49 14.39 6.72 1.67
N GLU A 50 13.78 7.14 2.78
CA GLU A 50 14.31 6.83 4.11
C GLU A 50 13.55 5.70 4.83
N SER A 51 12.26 5.54 4.55
CA SER A 51 11.42 4.56 5.24
C SER A 51 11.68 3.14 4.75
N VAL A 52 11.87 2.21 5.70
CA VAL A 52 11.92 0.75 5.46
C VAL A 52 10.54 0.10 5.50
N GLN A 53 9.52 0.84 5.95
CA GLN A 53 8.14 0.40 5.99
C GLN A 53 7.53 0.42 4.60
N ASP A 54 6.55 -0.45 4.38
CA ASP A 54 5.68 -0.31 3.23
C ASP A 54 4.89 1.00 3.38
N GLU A 55 4.63 1.66 2.26
CA GLU A 55 3.74 2.81 2.26
C GLU A 55 2.31 2.37 2.62
N PRO A 56 1.48 3.27 3.15
CA PRO A 56 0.08 3.00 3.37
C PRO A 56 -0.49 2.42 2.07
N ARG A 57 -0.93 1.16 2.13
CA ARG A 57 -1.55 0.53 0.97
C ARG A 57 -2.83 1.30 0.75
N ALA A 58 -2.93 2.03 -0.37
CA ALA A 58 -4.20 2.50 -0.84
C ALA A 58 -5.07 1.26 -1.01
N GLY A 59 -5.99 1.04 -0.06
CA GLY A 59 -7.01 0.02 -0.19
C GLY A 59 -7.84 0.33 -1.43
N ARG A 60 -8.67 -0.63 -1.86
CA ARG A 60 -9.75 -0.29 -2.78
C ARG A 60 -10.59 0.78 -2.07
N PRO A 61 -10.76 2.00 -2.63
CA PRO A 61 -11.68 2.95 -2.04
C PRO A 61 -13.05 2.28 -1.98
N SER A 62 -13.58 2.13 -0.77
CA SER A 62 -14.93 1.61 -0.61
C SER A 62 -15.89 2.68 -1.11
N THR A 63 -16.58 2.41 -2.22
CA THR A 63 -17.57 3.34 -2.76
C THR A 63 -18.70 3.60 -1.75
N SER A 64 -18.96 2.68 -0.82
CA SER A 64 -19.91 2.85 0.27
C SER A 64 -19.50 3.88 1.33
N THR A 65 -18.20 4.21 1.43
CA THR A 65 -17.66 5.17 2.44
C THR A 65 -17.12 6.44 1.80
N ASP A 66 -17.24 6.57 0.48
CA ASP A 66 -16.85 7.77 -0.23
C ASP A 66 -17.77 8.94 0.15
N VAL A 67 -17.18 10.11 0.35
CA VAL A 67 -17.87 11.31 0.88
C VAL A 67 -19.04 11.71 0.00
N ILE A 68 -18.91 11.49 -1.32
CA ILE A 68 -19.94 11.77 -2.31
C ILE A 68 -21.18 10.88 -2.08
N HIS A 69 -20.99 9.57 -1.88
CA HIS A 69 -22.07 8.62 -1.68
C HIS A 69 -22.72 8.81 -0.31
N VAL A 70 -21.93 9.12 0.74
CA VAL A 70 -22.45 9.44 2.08
C VAL A 70 -23.33 10.68 2.05
N GLN A 71 -22.92 11.74 1.35
CA GLN A 71 -23.72 12.97 1.24
C GLN A 71 -25.01 12.71 0.45
N LYS A 72 -24.93 11.98 -0.67
CA LYS A 72 -26.10 11.62 -1.47
C LYS A 72 -27.14 10.83 -0.68
N ILE A 73 -26.71 9.87 0.14
CA ILE A 73 -27.61 9.10 1.03
C ILE A 73 -28.25 10.01 2.07
N ARG A 74 -27.48 10.93 2.69
CA ARG A 74 -28.02 11.90 3.66
C ARG A 74 -29.11 12.77 3.06
N ASP A 75 -28.87 13.29 1.85
CA ASP A 75 -29.84 14.16 1.16
C ASP A 75 -31.13 13.38 0.83
N LEU A 76 -31.02 12.15 0.31
CA LEU A 76 -32.18 11.28 0.02
C LEU A 76 -33.02 10.96 1.27
N VAL A 77 -32.36 10.68 2.41
CA VAL A 77 -33.06 10.40 3.68
C VAL A 77 -33.74 11.66 4.23
N LEU A 78 -33.13 12.83 4.08
CA LEU A 78 -33.73 14.11 4.48
C LEU A 78 -34.94 14.46 3.63
N GLU A 79 -34.89 14.18 2.32
CA GLU A 79 -35.99 14.40 1.38
C GLU A 79 -37.14 13.42 1.60
N ASN A 80 -36.84 12.13 1.82
CA ASN A 80 -37.86 11.11 2.05
C ASN A 80 -37.42 10.06 3.08
N ARG A 81 -37.91 10.24 4.32
CA ARG A 81 -37.64 9.32 5.45
C ARG A 81 -38.30 7.94 5.34
N ARG A 82 -39.10 7.68 4.30
CA ARG A 82 -39.73 6.37 4.07
C ARG A 82 -38.90 5.44 3.18
N LEU A 83 -37.77 5.91 2.63
CA LEU A 83 -36.88 5.10 1.81
C LEU A 83 -36.25 3.99 2.64
N THR A 84 -36.23 2.77 2.11
CA THR A 84 -35.56 1.63 2.72
C THR A 84 -34.06 1.64 2.39
N VAL A 85 -33.27 0.87 3.13
CA VAL A 85 -31.83 0.70 2.85
C VAL A 85 -31.61 0.23 1.41
N ARG A 86 -32.44 -0.70 0.91
CA ARG A 86 -32.37 -1.22 -0.45
C ARG A 86 -32.66 -0.15 -1.50
N ASP A 87 -33.66 0.70 -1.26
CA ASP A 87 -33.96 1.81 -2.18
C ASP A 87 -32.79 2.79 -2.26
N LEU A 88 -32.15 3.07 -1.11
CA LEU A 88 -30.98 3.96 -1.05
C LEU A 88 -29.77 3.37 -1.77
N THR A 89 -29.49 2.07 -1.61
CA THR A 89 -28.39 1.40 -2.31
C THR A 89 -28.61 1.38 -3.82
N ASP A 90 -29.84 1.12 -4.28
CA ASP A 90 -30.20 1.10 -5.70
C ASP A 90 -30.11 2.50 -6.34
N LEU A 91 -30.55 3.56 -5.63
CA LEU A 91 -30.47 4.96 -6.09
C LEU A 91 -29.04 5.52 -6.14
N VAL A 92 -28.17 5.00 -5.29
CA VAL A 92 -26.79 5.47 -5.13
C VAL A 92 -25.81 4.59 -5.90
N GLY A 93 -26.25 3.43 -6.40
CA GLY A 93 -25.44 2.53 -7.23
C GLY A 93 -24.35 1.83 -6.44
N ILE A 94 -24.57 1.65 -5.13
CA ILE A 94 -23.65 0.93 -4.24
C ILE A 94 -24.24 -0.44 -3.93
N SER A 95 -23.40 -1.48 -3.91
CA SER A 95 -23.79 -2.78 -3.38
C SER A 95 -23.76 -2.71 -1.86
N GLU A 96 -24.70 -3.43 -1.22
CA GLU A 96 -24.50 -3.89 0.17
C GLU A 96 -23.26 -4.78 0.27
#